data_AF-A0A9C8C786-F1
#
_entry.id   AF-A0A9C8C786-F1
#
_cell.length_a   1.000
_cell.length_b   1.000
_cell.length_c   1.000
_cell.angle_alpha   90.00
_cell.angle_beta   90.00
_cell.angle_gamma   90.00
#
_symmetry.space_group_name_H-M   'P 1'
#
loop_
_entity.id
_entity.type
_entity.pdbx_description
1 polymer ?
#
loop_
_entity_poly.entity_id
_entity_poly.type
_entity_poly.pdbx_seq_one_letter_code
_entity_poly.pdbx_strand_id
1 'polypeptide(L)'
;MIDIKIFGKANEFYRVKLVKLNKNEPEEFDWKEDILYKIPPKKFSVINETEYLVMVVNIDTNEGHNLNRYKSSTQAEKKIKLIEEDLKELTKIQFETKYHVSIEG
;
A
#
# COMPACT_ATOMS: atom_id res chain seq x y z
N MET A 1 -21.92 -15.99 24.31
CA MET A 1 -21.21 -15.54 23.10
C MET A 1 -20.15 -16.58 22.80
N ILE A 2 -20.29 -17.29 21.69
CA ILE A 2 -19.34 -18.34 21.31
C ILE A 2 -18.18 -17.62 20.63
N ASP A 3 -17.08 -17.44 21.36
CA ASP A 3 -15.78 -17.06 20.80
C ASP A 3 -15.36 -18.18 19.84
N ILE A 4 -15.67 -18.02 18.57
CA ILE A 4 -15.10 -18.86 17.52
C ILE A 4 -13.65 -18.43 17.42
N LYS A 5 -12.78 -18.97 18.28
CA LYS A 5 -11.34 -18.89 18.08
C LYS A 5 -11.06 -19.52 16.72
N ILE A 6 -10.84 -18.70 15.71
CA ILE A 6 -10.52 -19.16 14.37
C ILE A 6 -9.10 -19.75 14.45
N PHE A 7 -9.03 -21.07 14.63
CA PHE A 7 -7.80 -21.83 14.65
C PHE A 7 -7.39 -22.14 13.21
N GLY A 8 -6.70 -21.21 12.57
CA GLY A 8 -6.17 -21.41 11.23
C GLY A 8 -4.92 -20.57 10.99
N LYS A 9 -4.16 -20.94 9.96
CA LYS A 9 -2.96 -20.20 9.54
C LYS A 9 -3.40 -18.92 8.83
N ALA A 10 -2.63 -17.84 8.98
CA ALA A 10 -3.02 -16.55 8.40
C ALA A 10 -3.12 -16.59 6.86
N ASN A 11 -2.34 -17.45 6.20
CA ASN A 11 -2.45 -17.72 4.76
C ASN A 11 -3.76 -18.39 4.33
N GLU A 12 -4.61 -18.85 5.24
CA GLU A 12 -5.95 -19.35 4.89
C GLU A 12 -6.96 -18.21 4.75
N PHE A 13 -6.67 -17.05 5.37
CA PHE A 13 -7.58 -15.90 5.42
C PHE A 13 -7.08 -14.70 4.61
N TYR A 14 -5.76 -14.59 4.43
CA TYR A 14 -5.14 -13.39 3.88
C TYR A 14 -4.17 -13.68 2.74
N ARG A 15 -4.04 -12.69 1.85
CA ARG A 15 -3.01 -12.58 0.82
C ARG A 15 -2.32 -11.24 0.96
N VAL A 16 -1.06 -11.15 0.54
CA VAL A 16 -0.35 -9.87 0.44
C VAL A 16 -0.30 -9.42 -1.02
N LYS A 17 -0.44 -8.11 -1.25
CA LYS A 17 -0.45 -7.50 -2.58
C LYS A 17 0.48 -6.31 -2.63
N LEU A 18 1.24 -6.19 -3.73
CA LEU A 18 1.99 -4.99 -4.07
C LEU A 18 1.20 -4.15 -5.07
N VAL A 19 1.06 -2.86 -4.81
CA VAL A 19 0.45 -1.90 -5.74
C VAL A 19 1.48 -0.82 -6.05
N LYS A 20 1.78 -0.63 -7.33
CA LYS A 20 2.61 0.49 -7.80
C LYS A 20 1.72 1.68 -8.09
N LEU A 21 1.95 2.79 -7.40
CA LEU A 21 1.26 4.05 -7.57
C LEU A 21 2.20 5.03 -8.27
N ASN A 22 1.78 5.59 -9.41
CA ASN A 22 2.49 6.67 -10.05
C ASN A 22 1.74 7.97 -9.71
N LYS A 23 2.36 8.83 -8.91
CA LYS A 23 1.83 10.17 -8.64
C LYS A 23 2.32 11.09 -9.75
N ASN A 24 1.42 11.44 -10.66
CA ASN A 24 1.64 12.49 -11.64
C ASN A 24 0.91 13.73 -11.13
N GLU A 25 1.55 14.50 -10.26
CA GLU A 25 1.03 15.83 -9.94
C GLU A 25 1.51 16.80 -11.02
N PRO A 26 0.59 17.44 -11.77
CA PRO A 26 0.98 18.60 -12.54
C PRO A 26 1.48 19.67 -11.56
N GLU A 27 2.64 20.23 -11.83
CA GLU A 27 3.18 21.38 -11.11
C GLU A 27 2.08 22.47 -11.09
N GLU A 28 1.73 22.98 -9.90
CA GLU A 28 0.68 24.00 -9.76
C GLU A 28 1.00 25.20 -10.66
N PHE A 29 0.23 25.33 -11.73
CA PHE A 29 0.34 26.46 -12.63
C PHE A 29 -0.48 27.60 -12.05
N ASP A 30 0.16 28.46 -11.26
CA ASP A 30 -0.39 29.78 -10.95
C ASP A 30 -0.40 30.59 -12.26
N TRP A 31 -1.52 30.53 -12.98
CA TRP A 31 -1.77 31.37 -14.15
C TRP A 31 -1.83 32.82 -13.69
N LYS A 32 -0.67 33.49 -13.63
CA LYS A 32 -0.61 34.93 -13.44
C LYS A 32 -0.95 35.60 -14.76
N GLU A 33 -2.18 36.12 -14.85
CA GLU A 33 -2.69 36.86 -16.02
C GLU A 33 -1.86 38.14 -16.34
N ASP A 34 -1.04 38.61 -15.39
CA ASP A 34 -0.21 39.81 -15.51
C ASP A 34 1.18 39.58 -16.14
N ILE A 35 1.57 38.34 -16.47
CA ILE A 35 2.92 38.03 -16.99
C ILE A 35 2.84 37.59 -18.45
N LEU A 36 3.15 38.51 -19.37
CA LEU A 36 3.48 38.16 -20.76
C LEU A 36 4.84 37.45 -20.79
N TYR A 37 4.82 36.11 -20.80
CA TYR A 37 6.03 35.31 -20.96
C TYR A 37 6.65 35.55 -22.34
N LYS A 38 7.77 36.29 -22.39
CA LYS A 38 8.56 36.50 -23.63
C LYS A 38 9.29 35.23 -24.09
N ILE A 39 9.54 34.29 -23.17
CA ILE A 39 10.20 33.00 -23.41
C ILE A 39 9.49 31.98 -22.51
N PRO A 40 9.01 30.84 -23.03
CA PRO A 40 8.38 29.81 -22.20
C PRO A 40 9.39 29.28 -21.17
N PRO A 41 8.97 29.04 -19.91
CA PRO A 41 9.86 28.48 -18.90
C PRO A 41 10.46 27.16 -19.39
N LYS A 42 11.77 27.00 -19.18
CA LYS A 42 12.50 25.79 -19.60
C LYS A 42 12.10 24.62 -18.70
N LYS A 43 11.12 23.85 -19.17
CA LYS A 43 10.66 22.54 -18.69
C LYS A 43 9.89 22.59 -17.37
N PHE A 44 8.59 22.35 -17.47
CA PHE A 44 7.78 21.80 -16.37
C PHE A 44 8.39 20.44 -16.00
N SER A 45 9.01 20.34 -14.84
CA SER A 45 9.44 19.06 -14.31
C SER A 45 8.22 18.38 -13.72
N VAL A 46 7.59 17.49 -14.48
CA VAL A 46 6.59 16.58 -13.91
C VAL A 46 7.30 15.77 -12.83
N ILE A 47 6.95 16.01 -11.57
CA ILE A 47 7.45 15.21 -10.45
C ILE A 47 6.73 13.86 -10.56
N ASN A 48 7.34 12.93 -11.29
CA ASN A 48 6.88 11.55 -11.35
C ASN A 48 7.37 10.83 -10.09
N GLU A 49 6.63 10.96 -8.99
CA GLU A 49 6.93 10.20 -7.78
C GLU A 49 6.27 8.82 -7.88
N THR A 50 7.09 7.77 -7.90
CA THR A 50 6.60 6.39 -7.86
C THR A 50 6.59 5.90 -6.42
N GLU A 51 5.43 5.48 -5.94
CA GLU A 51 5.26 4.82 -4.65
C GLU A 51 4.84 3.36 -4.81
N TYR A 52 5.18 2.54 -3.83
CA TYR A 52 4.85 1.12 -3.76
C TYR A 52 4.09 0.87 -2.46
N LEU A 53 2.81 0.53 -2.58
CA LEU A 53 1.92 0.25 -1.48
C LEU A 53 1.84 -1.27 -1.23
N VAL A 54 2.18 -1.69 -0.02
CA VAL A 54 2.00 -3.08 0.42
C VAL A 54 0.68 -3.18 1.17
N MET A 55 -0.18 -4.08 0.71
CA MET A 55 -1.51 -4.33 1.27
C MET A 55 -1.65 -5.77 1.71
N VAL A 56 -2.48 -5.99 2.72
CA VAL A 56 -3.02 -7.31 3.07
C VAL A 56 -4.47 -7.34 2.63
N VAL A 57 -4.88 -8.41 1.97
CA VAL A 57 -6.24 -8.59 1.44
C VAL A 57 -6.86 -9.83 2.07
N ASN A 58 -8.04 -9.68 2.63
CA ASN A 58 -8.85 -10.80 3.09
C ASN A 58 -9.39 -11.57 1.87
N ILE A 59 -9.27 -12.90 1.87
CA ILE A 59 -9.63 -13.75 0.73
C ILE A 59 -11.16 -13.82 0.56
N ASP A 60 -11.91 -13.83 1.65
CA ASP A 60 -13.36 -14.00 1.65
C ASP A 60 -14.08 -12.68 1.31
N THR A 61 -13.66 -11.58 1.93
CA THR A 61 -14.32 -10.26 1.73
C THR A 61 -13.69 -9.45 0.60
N ASN A 62 -12.50 -9.84 0.11
CA ASN A 62 -11.67 -9.07 -0.81
C ASN A 62 -11.31 -7.66 -0.28
N GLU A 63 -11.48 -7.44 1.03
CA GLU A 63 -11.15 -6.18 1.68
C GLU A 63 -9.63 -6.04 1.82
N GLY A 64 -9.09 -4.90 1.40
CA GLY A 64 -7.68 -4.60 1.40
C GLY A 64 -7.29 -3.59 2.48
N HIS A 65 -6.41 -3.98 3.39
CA HIS A 65 -5.82 -3.12 4.40
C HIS A 65 -4.42 -2.68 3.98
N ASN A 66 -4.18 -1.37 4.02
CA ASN A 66 -2.88 -0.78 3.70
C ASN A 66 -1.91 -0.95 4.87
N LEU A 67 -0.78 -1.63 4.66
CA LEU A 67 0.24 -1.76 5.69
C LEU A 67 1.23 -0.62 5.67
N ASN A 68 1.87 -0.38 4.52
CA ASN A 68 2.87 0.67 4.39
C ASN A 68 3.14 1.05 2.93
N ARG A 69 3.71 2.24 2.74
CA ARG A 69 4.18 2.76 1.45
C ARG A 69 5.70 2.83 1.42
N TYR A 70 6.26 2.56 0.25
CA TYR A 70 7.69 2.56 0.01
C TYR A 70 8.00 3.37 -1.25
N LYS A 71 9.10 4.13 -1.23
CA LYS A 71 9.60 4.82 -2.42
C LYS A 71 10.43 3.92 -3.35
N SER A 72 10.75 2.72 -2.89
CA SER A 72 11.63 1.77 -3.59
C SER A 72 10.96 0.40 -3.74
N SER A 73 10.97 -0.14 -4.97
CA SER A 73 10.44 -1.48 -5.28
C SER A 73 11.11 -2.54 -4.42
N THR A 74 12.43 -2.49 -4.30
CA THR A 74 13.21 -3.48 -3.56
C THR A 74 12.86 -3.52 -2.08
N GLN A 75 12.57 -2.36 -1.46
CA GLN A 75 12.13 -2.32 -0.07
C GLN A 75 10.74 -2.93 0.09
N ALA A 76 9.83 -2.63 -0.84
CA ALA A 76 8.48 -3.18 -0.82
C ALA A 76 8.48 -4.70 -1.05
N GLU A 77 9.27 -5.20 -1.99
CA GLU A 77 9.43 -6.63 -2.28
C GLU A 77 10.01 -7.40 -1.08
N LYS A 78 11.03 -6.84 -0.41
CA LYS A 78 11.57 -7.44 0.83
C LYS A 78 10.49 -7.54 1.89
N LYS A 79 9.67 -6.48 2.05
CA LYS A 79 8.58 -6.51 3.03
C LYS A 79 7.53 -7.55 2.69
N ILE A 80 7.19 -7.71 1.42
CA ILE A 80 6.24 -8.74 0.97
C ILE A 80 6.72 -10.14 1.35
N LYS A 81 7.98 -10.48 1.08
CA LYS A 81 8.52 -11.80 1.42
C LYS A 81 8.40 -12.10 2.92
N LEU A 82 8.71 -11.12 3.76
CA LEU A 82 8.56 -11.26 5.22
C LEU A 82 7.09 -11.47 5.63
N ILE A 83 6.16 -10.77 4.98
CA ILE A 83 4.72 -10.94 5.23
C ILE A 83 4.26 -12.32 4.73
N GLU A 84 4.75 -12.79 3.59
CA GLU A 84 4.42 -14.14 3.07
C GLU A 84 4.92 -15.26 3.98
N GLU A 85 6.08 -15.09 4.60
CA GLU A 85 6.59 -16.00 5.63
C GLU A 85 5.69 -15.95 6.87
N ASP A 86 5.37 -14.75 7.36
CA ASP A 86 4.45 -14.57 8.49
C ASP A 86 3.07 -15.18 8.21
N LEU A 87 2.55 -15.08 6.99
CA LEU A 87 1.26 -15.67 6.61
C LEU A 87 1.29 -17.20 6.75
N LYS A 88 2.41 -17.85 6.48
CA LYS A 88 2.58 -19.31 6.58
C LYS A 88 2.85 -19.76 8.02
N GLU A 89 3.55 -18.94 8.79
CA GLU A 89 4.00 -19.29 10.13
C GLU A 89 2.99 -18.93 11.21
N LEU A 90 2.40 -17.73 11.13
CA LEU A 90 1.52 -17.19 12.15
C LEU A 90 0.09 -17.74 12.02
N THR A 91 -0.58 -17.85 13.18
CA THR A 91 -2.04 -18.02 13.20
C THR A 91 -2.73 -16.72 12.79
N LYS A 92 -4.00 -16.80 12.41
CA LYS A 92 -4.82 -15.63 12.09
C LYS A 92 -4.70 -14.52 13.15
N ILE A 93 -4.95 -14.84 14.42
CA ILE A 93 -4.94 -13.88 15.53
C ILE A 93 -3.55 -13.24 15.73
N GLN A 94 -2.48 -14.03 15.59
CA GLN A 94 -1.11 -13.53 15.70
C GLN A 94 -0.77 -12.57 14.57
N PHE A 95 -1.22 -12.88 13.36
CA PHE A 95 -1.02 -12.03 12.19
C PHE A 95 -1.81 -10.73 12.32
N GLU A 96 -3.09 -10.80 12.70
CA GLU A 96 -3.96 -9.64 12.94
C GLU A 96 -3.36 -8.71 14.01
N THR A 97 -2.90 -9.28 15.12
CA THR A 97 -2.22 -8.51 16.18
C THR A 97 -0.94 -7.86 15.68
N LYS A 98 -0.13 -8.58 14.90
CA LYS A 98 1.17 -8.07 14.39
C LYS A 98 0.99 -6.93 13.40
N TYR A 99 0.03 -7.06 12.49
CA TYR A 99 -0.17 -6.14 11.37
C TYR A 99 -1.31 -5.14 11.59
N HIS A 100 -1.99 -5.19 12.74
CA HIS A 100 -3.16 -4.36 13.07
C HIS A 100 -4.24 -4.42 11.98
N VAL A 101 -4.38 -5.58 11.36
CA VAL A 101 -5.40 -5.86 10.34
C VAL A 101 -6.60 -6.47 11.04
N SER A 102 -7.31 -5.66 11.83
CA SER A 102 -8.58 -6.09 12.39
C SER A 102 -9.66 -5.98 11.34
N ILE A 103 -10.41 -7.06 11.15
CA ILE A 103 -11.74 -7.02 10.56
C ILE A 103 -12.65 -6.63 11.73
N GLU A 104 -13.21 -5.42 11.71
CA GLU A 104 -14.36 -5.15 12.56
C GLU A 104 -15.54 -5.99 12.04
N GLY A 105 -16.05 -6.89 12.91
CA GLY A 105 -17.40 -7.46 12.83
C GLY A 105 -17.52 -8.80 12.14
#